data_AF-A0A317ZDR0-F1
#
_entry.id   AF-A0A317ZDR0-F1
#
_cell.length_a   1.000
_cell.length_b   1.000
_cell.length_c   1.000
_cell.angle_alpha   90.00
_cell.angle_beta   90.00
_cell.angle_gamma   90.00
#
_symmetry.space_group_name_H-M   'P 1'
#
loop_
_entity.id
_entity.type
_entity.pdbx_description
1 polymer ?
#
loop_
_entity_poly.entity_id
_entity_poly.type
_entity_poly.pdbx_seq_one_letter_code
_entity_poly.pdbx_strand_id
1 'polypeptide(L)'
;MIVIVDYGLGNILNVQRAVQHLGYDVVVSRDPAVIERAEQLILPGVGHFKDAMQAIDRYELAPLLKRQQKPIIGICLGMQLLYAFSDEGHVPGLGFFEGHVRAIDTPYTVPHLGWNQ
;
A
#
# COMPACT_ATOMS: atom_id res chain seq x y z
N MET A 1 -17.98 -4.36 -2.35
CA MET A 1 -17.42 -3.00 -2.10
C MET A 1 -15.91 -3.04 -1.87
N ILE A 2 -15.16 -2.27 -2.67
CA ILE A 2 -13.70 -2.12 -2.55
C ILE A 2 -13.38 -0.93 -1.63
N VAL A 3 -12.41 -1.08 -0.72
CA VAL A 3 -11.93 0.03 0.11
C VAL A 3 -10.48 0.36 -0.25
N ILE A 4 -10.23 1.62 -0.59
CA ILE A 4 -8.88 2.17 -0.69
C ILE A 4 -8.49 2.70 0.69
N VAL A 5 -7.43 2.14 1.27
CA VAL A 5 -6.95 2.48 2.60
C VAL A 5 -6.24 3.83 2.57
N ASP A 6 -6.81 4.83 3.24
CA ASP A 6 -6.24 6.18 3.30
C ASP A 6 -5.35 6.39 4.53
N TYR A 7 -4.05 6.18 4.36
CA TYR A 7 -3.05 6.53 5.37
C TYR A 7 -2.35 7.86 5.05
N GLY A 8 -2.91 8.70 4.18
CA GLY A 8 -2.40 10.04 3.87
C GLY A 8 -1.27 10.12 2.84
N LEU A 9 -0.86 9.00 2.25
CA LEU A 9 0.14 8.94 1.19
C LEU A 9 -0.39 8.12 0.01
N GLY A 10 -0.03 8.52 -1.21
CA GLY A 10 -0.45 7.84 -2.43
C GLY A 10 -1.24 8.71 -3.39
N ASN A 11 -1.31 8.25 -4.64
CA ASN A 11 -2.15 8.84 -5.67
C ASN A 11 -3.59 8.28 -5.60
N ILE A 12 -4.25 8.50 -4.46
CA ILE A 12 -5.56 7.89 -4.12
C ILE A 12 -6.61 8.20 -5.19
N LEU A 13 -6.67 9.45 -5.66
CA LEU A 13 -7.68 9.90 -6.60
C LEU A 13 -7.60 9.16 -7.95
N ASN A 14 -6.40 8.89 -8.47
CA ASN A 14 -6.27 8.16 -9.73
C ASN A 14 -6.63 6.68 -9.55
N VAL A 15 -6.25 6.06 -8.44
CA VAL A 15 -6.65 4.67 -8.14
C VAL A 15 -8.17 4.58 -7.99
N GLN A 16 -8.79 5.51 -7.27
CA GLN A 16 -10.25 5.57 -7.12
C GLN A 16 -10.95 5.69 -8.47
N ARG A 17 -10.49 6.60 -9.34
CA ARG A 17 -11.04 6.77 -10.69
C ARG A 17 -10.89 5.52 -11.54
N ALA A 18 -9.76 4.82 -11.45
CA ALA A 18 -9.56 3.57 -12.19
C ALA A 18 -10.56 2.49 -11.75
N VAL A 19 -10.78 2.34 -10.44
CA VAL A 19 -11.75 1.37 -9.90
C VAL A 19 -13.18 1.74 -10.33
N GLN A 20 -13.55 3.02 -10.27
CA GLN A 20 -14.85 3.51 -10.74
C GLN A 20 -15.04 3.30 -12.25
N HIS A 21 -13.99 3.55 -13.04
CA HIS A 21 -14.03 3.36 -14.49
C HIS A 21 -14.27 1.89 -14.88
N LEU A 22 -13.77 0.96 -14.06
CA LEU A 22 -14.03 -0.48 -14.21
C LEU A 22 -15.45 -0.89 -13.74
N GLY A 23 -16.25 0.04 -13.24
CA GLY A 23 -17.64 -0.20 -12.83
C GLY A 23 -17.81 -0.75 -11.41
N TYR A 24 -16.78 -0.65 -10.56
CA TYR A 24 -16.85 -1.13 -9.18
C TYR A 24 -17.15 -0.01 -8.18
N ASP A 25 -17.91 -0.34 -7.14
CA ASP A 25 -18.11 0.52 -5.98
C ASP A 25 -16.84 0.59 -5.14
N VAL A 26 -16.36 1.82 -4.91
CA VAL A 26 -15.14 2.10 -4.17
C VAL A 26 -15.32 3.21 -3.16
N VAL A 27 -14.79 3.00 -1.97
CA VAL A 27 -14.75 3.98 -0.89
C VAL A 27 -13.30 4.20 -0.47
N VAL A 28 -12.92 5.46 -0.28
CA VAL A 28 -11.65 5.83 0.33
C VAL A 28 -11.91 6.01 1.82
N SER A 29 -11.23 5.27 2.68
CA SER A 29 -11.43 5.39 4.12
C SER A 29 -10.23 4.91 4.93
N ARG A 30 -10.15 5.44 6.16
CA ARG A 30 -9.28 4.96 7.24
C ARG A 30 -10.06 4.54 8.48
N ASP A 31 -11.39 4.61 8.42
CA ASP A 31 -12.27 4.19 9.51
C ASP A 31 -12.23 2.66 9.63
N PRO A 32 -11.87 2.11 10.80
CA PRO A 32 -11.88 0.67 11.05
C PRO A 32 -13.20 0.00 10.68
N ALA A 33 -14.34 0.63 10.97
CA ALA A 33 -15.66 0.06 10.72
C ALA A 33 -15.98 -0.04 9.21
N VAL A 34 -15.38 0.82 8.39
CA VAL A 34 -15.51 0.77 6.93
C VAL A 34 -14.58 -0.30 6.35
N ILE A 35 -13.33 -0.33 6.81
CA ILE A 35 -12.32 -1.33 6.38
C ILE A 35 -12.78 -2.75 6.73
N GLU A 36 -13.37 -2.94 7.91
CA GLU A 36 -13.95 -4.21 8.35
C GLU A 36 -15.18 -4.67 7.56
N ARG A 37 -15.80 -3.79 6.77
CA ARG A 37 -16.91 -4.14 5.85
C ARG A 37 -16.49 -4.31 4.39
N ALA A 38 -15.24 -3.97 4.05
CA ALA A 38 -14.73 -4.15 2.69
C ALA A 38 -14.84 -5.62 2.21
N GLU A 39 -15.01 -5.86 0.93
CA GLU A 39 -14.79 -7.20 0.34
C GLU A 39 -13.32 -7.38 -0.06
N GLN A 40 -12.70 -6.29 -0.50
CA GLN A 40 -11.31 -6.23 -0.94
C GLN A 40 -10.70 -4.90 -0.51
N LEU A 41 -9.40 -4.92 -0.22
CA LEU A 41 -8.63 -3.73 0.16
C LEU A 41 -7.62 -3.39 -0.92
N ILE A 42 -7.48 -2.10 -1.20
CA ILE A 42 -6.37 -1.56 -1.98
C ILE A 42 -5.53 -0.71 -1.05
N LEU A 43 -4.24 -1.04 -0.97
CA LEU A 43 -3.23 -0.26 -0.28
C LEU A 43 -2.37 0.43 -1.36
N PRO A 44 -2.70 1.67 -1.77
CA PRO A 44 -1.86 2.43 -2.69
C PRO A 44 -0.69 3.06 -1.95
N GLY A 45 0.33 3.56 -2.64
CA GLY A 45 1.34 4.38 -1.98
C GLY A 45 2.35 4.99 -2.94
N VAL A 46 2.85 6.18 -2.60
CA VAL A 46 4.02 6.82 -3.22
C VAL A 46 4.82 7.52 -2.11
N GLY A 47 6.14 7.60 -2.26
CA GLY A 47 7.02 8.24 -1.28
C GLY A 47 7.96 7.25 -0.61
N HIS A 48 8.45 7.61 0.58
CA HIS A 48 9.47 6.87 1.31
C HIS A 48 8.85 5.84 2.27
N PHE A 49 9.40 4.63 2.31
CA PHE A 49 8.87 3.49 3.07
C PHE A 49 8.67 3.80 4.56
N LYS A 50 9.68 4.41 5.20
CA LYS A 50 9.59 4.84 6.61
C LYS A 50 8.41 5.77 6.89
N ASP A 51 8.17 6.75 6.04
CA ASP A 51 7.12 7.74 6.27
C ASP A 51 5.73 7.10 6.13
N ALA A 52 5.59 6.15 5.19
CA ALA A 52 4.38 5.36 5.03
C ALA A 52 4.10 4.46 6.23
N MET A 53 5.09 3.72 6.72
CA MET A 53 4.92 2.90 7.93
C MET A 53 4.58 3.76 9.16
N GLN A 54 5.23 4.92 9.33
CA GLN A 54 4.88 5.85 10.40
C GLN A 54 3.44 6.36 10.30
N ALA A 55 2.95 6.62 9.09
CA ALA A 55 1.58 7.05 8.88
C ALA A 55 0.57 5.91 9.16
N ILE A 56 0.87 4.69 8.71
CA ILE A 56 0.07 3.50 8.99
C ILE A 56 -0.03 3.26 10.50
N ASP A 57 1.09 3.35 11.22
CA ASP A 57 1.13 3.16 12.67
C ASP A 57 0.39 4.29 13.41
N ARG A 58 0.58 5.54 12.99
CA ARG A 58 -0.13 6.70 13.55
C ARG A 58 -1.65 6.57 13.48
N TYR A 59 -2.17 5.96 12.43
CA TYR A 59 -3.61 5.73 12.24
C TYR A 59 -4.06 4.35 12.73
N GLU A 60 -3.20 3.61 13.42
CA GLU A 60 -3.49 2.28 13.97
C GLU A 60 -3.97 1.28 12.90
N LEU A 61 -3.49 1.45 11.66
CA LEU A 61 -3.92 0.66 10.51
C LEU A 61 -3.17 -0.67 10.43
N ALA A 62 -1.93 -0.77 10.93
CA ALA A 62 -1.17 -2.03 10.83
C ALA A 62 -1.86 -3.22 11.50
N PRO A 63 -2.33 -3.13 12.77
CA PRO A 63 -3.07 -4.21 13.40
C PRO A 63 -4.41 -4.50 12.70
N LEU A 64 -5.06 -3.46 12.18
CA LEU A 64 -6.31 -3.58 11.43
C LEU A 64 -6.12 -4.35 10.13
N LEU A 65 -5.10 -4.01 9.35
CA LEU A 65 -4.79 -4.69 8.08
C LEU A 65 -4.38 -6.14 8.33
N LYS A 66 -3.52 -6.40 9.33
CA LYS A 66 -3.02 -7.74 9.66
C LYS A 66 -4.11 -8.72 10.11
N ARG A 67 -5.17 -8.22 10.77
CA ARG A 67 -6.29 -9.08 11.21
C ARG A 67 -7.31 -9.37 10.11
N GLN A 68 -7.30 -8.65 8.99
CA GLN A 68 -8.25 -8.90 7.92
C GLN A 68 -7.87 -10.17 7.15
N GLN A 69 -8.86 -11.02 6.88
CA GLN A 69 -8.73 -12.18 6.00
C GLN A 69 -9.08 -11.86 4.53
N LYS A 70 -9.19 -10.57 4.21
CA LYS A 70 -9.66 -10.08 2.92
C LYS A 70 -8.50 -9.97 1.94
N PRO A 71 -8.72 -10.15 0.64
CA PRO A 71 -7.71 -9.87 -0.37
C PRO A 71 -7.22 -8.42 -0.27
N ILE A 72 -5.90 -8.25 -0.25
CA ILE A 72 -5.24 -6.93 -0.26
C ILE A 72 -4.39 -6.81 -1.53
N ILE A 73 -4.60 -5.72 -2.27
CA ILE A 73 -3.78 -5.35 -3.43
C ILE A 73 -2.90 -4.16 -3.03
N GLY A 74 -1.58 -4.35 -3.04
CA GLY A 74 -0.61 -3.27 -2.86
C GLY A 74 -0.21 -2.65 -4.21
N ILE A 75 -0.18 -1.32 -4.31
CA ILE A 75 0.24 -0.61 -5.53
C ILE A 75 1.46 0.26 -5.23
N CYS A 76 2.53 0.08 -6.01
CA CYS A 76 3.80 0.80 -5.88
C CYS A 76 4.38 0.66 -4.46
N LEU A 77 4.49 1.74 -3.68
CA LEU A 77 4.94 1.67 -2.29
C LEU A 77 4.02 0.76 -1.47
N GLY A 78 2.72 0.77 -1.72
CA GLY A 78 1.78 -0.10 -1.03
C GLY A 78 2.07 -1.60 -1.21
N MET A 79 2.64 -2.00 -2.35
CA MET A 79 3.13 -3.37 -2.56
C MET A 79 4.35 -3.65 -1.68
N GLN A 80 5.30 -2.73 -1.65
CA GLN A 80 6.53 -2.86 -0.86
C GLN A 80 6.22 -3.01 0.63
N LEU A 81 5.26 -2.23 1.16
CA LEU A 81 4.84 -2.27 2.55
C LEU A 81 4.30 -3.64 2.99
N LEU A 82 3.87 -4.50 2.07
CA LEU A 82 3.41 -5.87 2.41
C LEU A 82 4.56 -6.80 2.83
N TYR A 83 5.81 -6.47 2.52
CA TYR A 83 6.99 -7.23 2.95
C TYR A 83 7.38 -6.93 4.40
N ALA A 84 8.30 -7.74 4.94
CA ALA A 84 8.71 -7.67 6.33
C ALA A 84 9.61 -6.47 6.66
N PHE A 85 10.40 -5.97 5.70
CA PHE A 85 11.40 -4.92 5.95
C PHE A 85 11.75 -4.14 4.68
N SER A 86 12.28 -2.92 4.84
CA SER A 86 12.94 -2.20 3.75
C SER A 86 14.23 -1.52 4.19
N ASP A 87 15.23 -1.57 3.31
CA ASP A 87 16.47 -0.81 3.44
C ASP A 87 16.21 0.71 3.34
N GLU A 88 15.10 1.11 2.70
CA GLU A 88 14.66 2.50 2.66
C GLU A 88 14.15 2.93 4.04
N GLY A 89 15.05 3.50 4.83
CA GLY A 89 14.79 3.94 6.20
C GLY A 89 15.00 2.86 7.28
N HIS A 90 15.37 1.62 6.89
CA HIS A 90 15.69 0.52 7.80
C HIS A 90 14.59 0.22 8.83
N VAL A 91 13.35 0.07 8.36
CA VAL A 91 12.18 -0.17 9.22
C VAL A 91 11.41 -1.43 8.82
N PRO A 92 10.72 -2.08 9.78
CA PRO A 92 9.80 -3.16 9.48
C PRO A 92 8.59 -2.68 8.67
N GLY A 93 8.08 -3.56 7.82
CA GLY A 93 6.83 -3.38 7.08
C GLY A 93 5.64 -4.08 7.75
N LEU A 94 4.58 -4.32 6.97
CA LEU A 94 3.41 -5.06 7.42
C LEU A 94 3.68 -6.57 7.55
N GLY A 95 4.70 -7.11 6.86
CA GLY A 95 5.10 -8.51 7.05
C GLY A 95 4.05 -9.55 6.68
N PHE A 96 3.24 -9.27 5.66
CA PHE A 96 2.40 -10.29 5.00
C PHE A 96 3.24 -11.28 4.20
N PHE A 97 4.37 -10.81 3.66
CA PHE A 97 5.34 -11.62 2.94
C PHE A 97 6.70 -11.56 3.63
N GLU A 98 7.38 -12.70 3.66
CA GLU A 98 8.79 -12.74 4.03
C GLU A 98 9.65 -12.02 2.98
N GLY A 99 10.79 -11.49 3.41
CA GLY A 99 11.74 -10.80 2.55
C GLY A 99 11.89 -9.30 2.86
N HIS A 100 12.85 -8.68 2.19
CA HIS A 100 13.20 -7.27 2.37
C HIS A 100 13.21 -6.53 1.03
N VAL A 101 12.72 -5.29 1.04
CA VAL A 101 12.73 -4.39 -0.11
C VAL A 101 14.05 -3.61 -0.11
N ARG A 102 14.85 -3.85 -1.15
CA ARG A 102 16.17 -3.23 -1.34
C ARG A 102 16.21 -2.34 -2.59
N ALA A 103 17.21 -1.47 -2.64
CA ALA A 103 17.50 -0.70 -3.85
C ALA A 103 17.78 -1.62 -5.04
N ILE A 104 17.40 -1.17 -6.24
CA ILE A 104 17.68 -1.88 -7.49
C ILE A 104 19.18 -1.85 -7.73
N ASP A 105 19.81 -3.03 -7.72
CA ASP A 105 21.22 -3.21 -8.04
C ASP A 105 21.37 -3.46 -9.55
N THR A 106 21.83 -2.43 -10.27
CA THR A 106 21.87 -2.44 -11.75
C THR A 106 22.89 -1.44 -12.29
N PRO A 107 23.49 -1.68 -13.47
CA PRO A 107 24.32 -0.68 -14.15
C PRO A 107 23.52 0.45 -14.81
N TYR A 108 22.18 0.35 -14.89
CA TYR A 108 21.31 1.37 -15.49
C TYR A 108 20.95 2.49 -14.50
N THR A 109 20.32 3.55 -15.00
CA THR A 109 19.88 4.69 -14.18
C THR A 109 18.78 4.29 -13.19
N VAL A 110 18.92 4.74 -11.94
CA VAL A 110 17.98 4.55 -10.84
C VAL A 110 17.44 5.93 -10.41
N PRO A 111 16.13 6.09 -10.12
CA PRO A 111 15.09 5.05 -10.13
C PRO A 111 14.70 4.59 -11.53
N HIS A 112 14.14 3.38 -11.63
CA HIS A 112 13.53 2.90 -12.87
C HIS A 112 12.29 3.73 -13.19
N LEU A 113 12.35 4.50 -14.29
CA LEU A 113 11.27 5.34 -14.79
C LEU A 113 11.04 5.02 -16.26
N GLY A 114 9.88 4.44 -16.58
CA GLY A 114 9.52 4.11 -17.95
C GLY A 114 8.58 2.92 -18.04
N TRP A 115 8.44 2.42 -19.27
CA TRP A 115 7.67 1.22 -19.59
C TRP A 115 8.65 0.06 -19.71
N ASN A 116 8.40 -1.01 -18.96
CA ASN A 116 9.18 -2.24 -19.00
C ASN A 116 8.32 -3.38 -19.57
N GLN A 117 8.94 -4.39 -20.15
CA GLN A 117 8.26 -5.55 -20.76
C GLN A 117 8.51 -6.83 -19.96
#